data_AF-A0A7Z9WPJ9-F1
#
_entry.id   AF-A0A7Z9WPJ9-F1
#
_cell.length_a   1.000
_cell.length_b   1.000
_cell.length_c   1.000
_cell.angle_alpha   90.00
_cell.angle_beta   90.00
_cell.angle_gamma   90.00
#
_symmetry.space_group_name_H-M   'P 1'
#
loop_
_entity.id
_entity.type
_entity.pdbx_description
1 polymer ?
#
loop_
_entity_poly.entity_id
_entity_poly.type
_entity_poly.pdbx_seq_one_letter_code
_entity_poly.pdbx_strand_id
1 'polypeptide(L)' 'MEKVEKEKKEELKVSKIAEGTVIDHIQAGLAPLVLRILGIDRGFPDSAIVAMNVRSPRYGKKD' A
#
# COMPACT_ATOMS: atom_id res chain seq x y z
N MET A 1 -20.56 -34.66 1.32
CA MET A 1 -19.25 -34.01 1.51
C MET A 1 -19.20 -32.83 0.54
N GLU A 2 -19.67 -31.68 0.98
CA GLU A 2 -19.70 -30.46 0.17
C GLU A 2 -18.38 -29.72 0.41
N LYS A 3 -17.49 -29.74 -0.59
CA LYS A 3 -16.28 -28.92 -0.56
C LYS A 3 -16.70 -27.50 -0.88
N VAL A 4 -16.89 -26.68 0.15
CA VAL A 4 -17.02 -25.23 0.00
C VAL A 4 -15.64 -24.71 -0.43
N GLU A 5 -15.50 -24.39 -1.72
CA GLU A 5 -14.37 -23.62 -2.22
C GLU A 5 -14.38 -22.26 -1.53
N LYS A 6 -13.51 -22.10 -0.54
CA LYS A 6 -13.22 -20.80 0.06
C LYS A 6 -12.69 -19.90 -1.06
N GLU A 7 -13.48 -18.92 -1.47
CA GLU A 7 -13.01 -17.80 -2.28
C GLU A 7 -11.71 -17.29 -1.64
N LYS A 8 -10.60 -17.37 -2.39
CA LYS A 8 -9.35 -16.71 -2.02
C LYS A 8 -9.63 -15.21 -2.05
N LYS A 9 -10.09 -14.65 -0.94
CA LYS A 9 -9.93 -13.21 -0.67
C LYS A 9 -8.45 -12.94 -0.89
N GLU A 10 -8.13 -12.12 -1.90
CA GLU A 10 -6.77 -11.62 -2.07
C GLU A 10 -6.39 -10.99 -0.74
N GLU A 11 -5.48 -11.64 -0.02
CA GLU A 11 -5.00 -11.10 1.24
C GLU A 11 -4.35 -9.76 0.92
N LEU A 12 -4.89 -8.70 1.52
CA LEU A 12 -4.26 -7.40 1.44
C LEU A 12 -2.85 -7.55 1.99
N LYS A 13 -1.84 -7.25 1.18
CA LYS A 13 -0.43 -7.32 1.59
C LYS A 13 -0.14 -6.43 2.80
N VAL A 14 -1.00 -5.45 3.04
CA VAL A 14 -0.97 -4.54 4.18
C VAL A 14 -2.38 -4.52 4.78
N SER A 15 -2.49 -4.75 6.08
CA SER A 15 -3.75 -4.61 6.81
C SER A 15 -4.26 -3.17 6.74
N LYS A 16 -5.58 -2.98 6.77
CA LYS A 16 -6.15 -1.63 6.89
C LYS A 16 -5.61 -0.93 8.14
N ILE A 17 -5.26 0.34 8.01
CA ILE A 17 -4.92 1.19 9.16
C ILE A 17 -6.21 1.56 9.91
N ALA A 18 -6.13 1.64 11.24
CA ALA A 18 -7.26 2.02 12.07
C ALA A 18 -7.54 3.53 11.97
N GLU A 19 -6.50 4.35 12.07
CA GLU A 19 -6.53 5.80 11.93
C GLU A 19 -5.27 6.27 11.20
N GLY A 20 -5.41 7.27 10.32
CA GLY A 20 -4.31 7.84 9.56
C GLY A 20 -4.68 8.23 8.13
N THR A 21 -3.67 8.40 7.28
CA THR A 21 -3.81 8.82 5.88
C THR A 21 -3.34 7.72 4.94
N VAL A 22 -4.10 7.47 3.87
CA VAL A 22 -3.72 6.57 2.78
C VAL A 22 -3.53 7.40 1.51
N ILE A 23 -2.31 7.43 1.00
CA ILE A 23 -1.98 8.03 -0.30
C ILE A 23 -1.86 6.88 -1.29
N ASP A 24 -2.93 6.63 -2.04
CA ASP A 24 -2.98 5.55 -3.02
C ASP A 24 -2.82 6.06 -4.45
N HIS A 25 -2.49 5.15 -5.36
CA HIS A 25 -2.32 5.38 -6.79
C HIS A 25 -1.13 6.29 -7.11
N ILE A 26 -0.07 6.19 -6.33
CA ILE A 26 1.21 6.81 -6.66
C ILE A 26 1.77 6.07 -7.88
N GLN A 27 2.24 6.81 -8.88
CA GLN A 27 2.92 6.20 -10.03
C GLN A 27 4.11 5.38 -9.53
N ALA A 28 4.27 4.17 -10.09
CA ALA A 28 5.29 3.24 -9.64
C ALA A 28 6.71 3.88 -9.62
N GLY A 29 7.42 3.68 -8.51
CA GLY A 29 8.75 4.25 -8.25
C GLY A 29 8.77 5.65 -7.64
N LEU A 30 7.63 6.32 -7.46
CA LEU A 30 7.58 7.70 -6.93
C LEU A 30 7.30 7.80 -5.43
N ALA A 31 7.00 6.72 -4.71
CA ALA A 31 6.77 6.81 -3.26
C ALA A 31 7.93 7.47 -2.47
N PRO A 32 9.22 7.22 -2.77
CA PRO A 32 10.32 7.92 -2.09
C PRO A 32 10.33 9.44 -2.31
N LEU A 33 9.81 9.93 -3.45
CA LEU A 33 9.65 11.37 -3.67
C LEU A 33 8.50 11.93 -2.83
N VAL A 34 7.39 11.19 -2.71
CA VAL A 34 6.27 11.57 -1.84
C VAL A 34 6.70 11.67 -0.38
N LEU A 35 7.44 10.68 0.15
CA LEU A 35 7.98 10.74 1.51
C LEU A 35 8.81 12.02 1.74
N ARG A 36 9.66 12.38 0.77
CA ARG A 36 10.49 13.59 0.83
C ARG A 36 9.65 14.87 0.85
N ILE A 37 8.63 14.96 0.01
CA ILE A 37 7.72 16.13 -0.06
C ILE A 37 6.97 16.31 1.27
N LEU A 38 6.56 15.21 1.89
CA LEU A 38 5.83 15.22 3.16
C LEU A 38 6.74 15.35 4.39
N GLY A 39 8.06 15.35 4.22
CA GLY A 39 9.01 15.39 5.34
C GLY A 39 9.00 14.11 6.18
N ILE A 40 8.65 12.96 5.60
CA ILE A 40 8.71 11.66 6.26
C ILE A 40 10.13 11.12 6.11
N ASP A 41 10.93 11.27 7.15
CA ASP A 41 12.33 10.85 7.22
C ASP A 41 12.64 10.07 8.52
N ARG A 42 13.91 10.01 8.93
CA ARG A 42 14.33 9.29 10.13
C ARG A 42 13.76 9.84 11.43
N GLY A 43 13.37 11.13 11.45
CA GLY A 43 12.81 11.81 12.62
C GLY A 43 11.28 11.79 12.66
N PHE A 44 10.62 11.18 11.67
CA PHE A 44 9.16 11.12 11.64
C PHE A 44 8.63 10.33 12.86
N PRO A 45 7.71 10.90 13.66
CA PRO A 45 7.32 10.33 14.95
C PRO A 45 6.38 9.13 14.82
N ASP A 46 5.68 8.99 13.70
CA ASP A 46 4.69 7.94 13.47
C ASP A 46 5.22 6.84 12.55
N SER A 47 4.45 5.75 12.42
CA SER A 47 4.77 4.66 11.52
C SER A 47 4.27 4.95 10.10
N ALA A 48 5.11 4.70 9.11
CA ALA A 48 4.74 4.75 7.70
C ALA A 48 4.94 3.38 7.06
N ILE A 49 3.97 2.95 6.25
CA ILE A 49 4.08 1.74 5.43
C ILE A 49 4.11 2.16 3.98
N VAL A 50 5.10 1.65 3.24
CA VAL A 50 5.24 1.93 1.81
C VAL A 50 5.18 0.63 1.04
N ALA A 51 4.19 0.51 0.16
CA ALA A 51 4.18 -0.47 -0.90
C ALA A 51 4.83 0.15 -2.14
N MET A 52 5.61 -0.62 -2.88
CA MET A 52 6.26 -0.13 -4.11
C MET A 52 6.16 -1.18 -5.21
N ASN A 53 5.92 -0.74 -6.44
CA ASN A 53 5.80 -1.58 -7.62
C ASN A 53 4.79 -2.75 -7.46
N VAL A 54 3.74 -2.54 -6.67
CA VAL A 54 2.68 -3.53 -6.49
C VAL A 54 1.78 -3.57 -7.72
N ARG A 55 1.23 -4.75 -8.02
CA ARG A 55 0.30 -4.91 -9.15
C ARG A 55 -0.94 -4.05 -8.91
N SER A 56 -1.36 -3.34 -9.95
CA SER A 56 -2.60 -2.58 -9.99
C SER A 56 -3.42 -3.02 -11.20
N PRO A 57 -4.69 -3.44 -11.02
CA PRO A 57 -5.56 -3.74 -12.16
C PRO A 57 -5.77 -2.53 -13.09
N ARG A 58 -5.72 -1.31 -12.54
CA ARG A 58 -5.97 -0.07 -13.28
C ARG A 58 -4.71 0.54 -13.89
N TYR A 59 -3.58 0.48 -13.19
CA TYR A 59 -2.35 1.19 -13.57
C TYR A 59 -1.20 0.25 -13.98
N GLY A 60 -1.43 -1.07 -14.00
CA GLY A 60 -0.39 -2.09 -14.19
C GLY A 60 0.47 -2.25 -12.93
N LYS A 61 1.21 -1.21 -12.56
CA LYS A 61 1.93 -1.09 -11.29
C LYS A 61 1.63 0.25 -10.62
N LYS A 62 1.66 0.26 -9.30
CA LYS A 62 1.64 1.46 -8.47
C LYS A 62 2.59 1.28 -7.30
N ASP A 63 2.93 2.39 -6.67
CA ASP A 63 3.40 2.34 -5.29
C ASP A 63 2.20 2.45 -4.35
#